data_AF-A0A432MPD4-F1
#
_entry.id   AF-A0A432MPD4-F1
#
_cell.length_a   1.000
_cell.length_b   1.000
_cell.length_c   1.000
_cell.angle_alpha   90.00
_cell.angle_beta   90.00
_cell.angle_gamma   90.00
#
_symmetry.space_group_name_H-M   'P 1'
#
loop_
_entity.id
_entity.type
_entity.pdbx_description
1 polymer ?
#
loop_
_entity_poly.entity_id
_entity_poly.type
_entity_poly.pdbx_seq_one_letter_code
_entity_poly.pdbx_strand_id
1 'polypeptide(L)'
;MELNLDRRSFLQAGAAAAIAASATGSAVAAAPSPQAADALPKRTLGKTGVELTILDAGTWRAPGLDRLLRLLYAQGVRVIDTAKSYGSEPAIGRWLQQMPEVRKEIFLVTKDHPREPRDLLRSVDERLADLKTDYLDLYFIHGLGGNEVDWPKSKEFKETAEALKKSGKVKFVGFSTHDATRAQQIRNAAEGGFVDAIMLQFTPWLEKDDPLNRALDACYEKGIGLISMKQVAGTFGGYVEGEDPLAEAKRRVPMLAEKGFSPYQGLLQAIWSDERITTTCVSMRNTDQIRENVAAALDFGKTGPLTLSQIHQLRDSCRSLGMTLCADCDGRCGRAAGTAAPLGDLTRYLTYHEHHGYKAEARRLYAELTDAQRDWRGADLDAARRACPNGLNFTKLLPKVDELLA
;
A
#
# COMPACT_ATOMS: atom_id res chain seq x y z
N MET A 1 2.89 14.42 -53.76
CA MET A 1 1.76 14.04 -54.63
C MET A 1 0.66 13.54 -53.72
N GLU A 2 -0.17 14.49 -53.28
CA GLU A 2 -1.36 14.22 -52.47
C GLU A 2 -2.41 13.49 -53.32
N LEU A 3 -3.07 12.48 -52.76
CA LEU A 3 -4.34 11.99 -53.28
C LEU A 3 -5.30 11.80 -52.11
N ASN A 4 -6.18 12.80 -51.97
CA ASN A 4 -7.45 12.74 -51.26
C ASN A 4 -8.29 11.57 -51.80
N LEU A 5 -8.85 10.75 -50.92
CA LEU A 5 -9.98 9.89 -51.25
C LEU A 5 -11.17 10.24 -50.36
N ASP A 6 -12.20 10.69 -51.06
CA ASP A 6 -13.44 11.31 -50.61
C ASP A 6 -14.41 10.31 -49.95
N ARG A 7 -15.11 10.78 -48.91
CA ARG A 7 -15.97 10.01 -48.00
C ARG A 7 -17.36 9.69 -48.57
N ARG A 8 -17.59 9.84 -49.88
CA ARG A 8 -18.91 9.67 -50.51
C ARG A 8 -19.11 8.37 -51.29
N SER A 9 -18.09 7.56 -51.50
CA SER A 9 -18.20 6.33 -52.32
C SER A 9 -18.62 5.07 -51.55
N PHE A 10 -18.83 5.14 -50.23
CA PHE A 10 -19.12 3.94 -49.40
C PHE A 10 -20.61 3.72 -49.11
N LEU A 11 -21.52 4.62 -49.53
CA LEU A 11 -22.94 4.58 -49.13
C LEU A 11 -23.95 4.33 -50.27
N GLN A 12 -23.53 3.83 -51.45
CA GLN A 12 -24.44 3.59 -52.58
C GLN A 12 -24.33 2.18 -53.19
N ALA A 13 -24.22 1.14 -52.35
CA ALA A 13 -24.42 -0.24 -52.78
C ALA A 13 -25.40 -0.97 -51.85
N GLY A 14 -26.62 -0.44 -51.76
CA GLY A 14 -27.67 -0.99 -50.90
C GLY A 14 -29.06 -0.70 -51.41
N ALA A 15 -29.43 -1.26 -52.56
CA ALA A 15 -30.84 -1.43 -52.94
C ALA A 15 -31.01 -2.56 -53.98
N ALA A 16 -32.03 -3.38 -53.73
CA ALA A 16 -32.66 -4.38 -54.62
C ALA A 16 -32.01 -5.76 -54.77
N ALA A 17 -32.47 -6.71 -53.94
CA ALA A 17 -33.19 -7.89 -54.41
C ALA A 17 -33.80 -8.65 -53.22
N ALA A 18 -35.13 -8.79 -53.21
CA ALA A 18 -35.86 -9.67 -52.31
C ALA A 18 -36.65 -10.66 -53.15
N ILE A 19 -36.37 -11.98 -53.04
CA ILE A 19 -37.35 -13.08 -53.20
C ILE A 19 -36.95 -14.21 -52.23
N ALA A 20 -37.97 -14.79 -51.61
CA ALA A 20 -37.95 -15.67 -50.45
C ALA A 20 -37.72 -17.17 -50.74
N ALA A 21 -37.16 -17.86 -49.74
CA ALA A 21 -37.26 -19.28 -49.33
C ALA A 21 -35.91 -19.64 -48.68
N SER A 22 -35.76 -20.25 -47.51
CA SER A 22 -36.61 -21.14 -46.73
C SER A 22 -35.97 -21.27 -45.32
N ALA A 23 -36.79 -21.60 -44.33
CA ALA A 23 -36.42 -21.73 -42.93
C ALA A 23 -35.15 -22.58 -42.70
N THR A 24 -34.09 -21.94 -42.22
CA THR A 24 -33.14 -22.53 -41.28
C THR A 24 -32.90 -21.49 -40.20
N GLY A 25 -33.33 -21.79 -38.97
CA GLY A 25 -33.05 -20.94 -37.83
C GLY A 25 -31.56 -20.92 -37.59
N SER A 26 -30.87 -19.90 -38.10
CA SER A 26 -29.54 -19.56 -37.62
C SER A 26 -29.70 -19.07 -36.19
N ALA A 27 -29.45 -19.96 -35.24
CA ALA A 27 -29.15 -19.56 -33.87
C ALA A 27 -27.99 -18.56 -33.95
N VAL A 28 -28.31 -17.28 -33.77
CA VAL A 28 -27.30 -16.27 -33.45
C VAL A 28 -26.71 -16.76 -32.15
N ALA A 29 -25.50 -17.31 -32.20
CA ALA A 29 -24.75 -17.66 -31.01
C ALA A 29 -24.68 -16.38 -30.18
N ALA A 30 -25.35 -16.39 -29.03
CA ALA A 30 -25.22 -15.33 -28.06
C ALA A 30 -23.73 -15.14 -27.81
N ALA A 31 -23.24 -13.90 -27.97
CA ALA A 31 -21.91 -13.57 -27.52
C ALA A 31 -21.76 -14.11 -26.08
N PRO A 32 -20.65 -14.80 -25.75
CA PRO A 32 -20.48 -15.32 -24.42
C PRO A 32 -20.73 -14.18 -23.43
N SER A 33 -21.70 -14.39 -22.54
CA SER A 33 -21.92 -13.49 -21.41
C SER A 33 -20.55 -13.16 -20.81
N PRO A 34 -20.23 -11.89 -20.50
CA PRO A 34 -18.98 -11.56 -19.85
C PRO A 34 -18.85 -12.48 -18.64
N GLN A 35 -17.88 -13.39 -18.68
CA GLN A 35 -17.60 -14.27 -17.56
C GLN A 35 -17.41 -13.34 -16.37
N ALA A 36 -18.24 -13.48 -15.33
CA ALA A 36 -18.17 -12.62 -14.17
C ALA A 36 -16.70 -12.66 -13.69
N ALA A 37 -16.02 -11.50 -13.74
CA ALA A 37 -14.65 -11.42 -13.30
C ALA A 37 -14.58 -11.98 -11.87
N ASP A 38 -13.61 -12.86 -11.61
CA ASP A 38 -13.40 -13.42 -10.27
C ASP A 38 -13.35 -12.27 -9.26
N ALA A 39 -14.13 -12.38 -8.18
CA ALA A 39 -14.16 -11.35 -7.16
C ALA A 39 -12.85 -11.35 -6.35
N LEU A 40 -12.30 -10.18 -6.06
CA LEU A 40 -11.14 -10.08 -5.16
C LEU A 40 -11.48 -10.64 -3.77
N PRO A 41 -10.57 -11.42 -3.16
CA PRO A 41 -10.78 -11.92 -1.80
C PRO A 41 -11.00 -10.78 -0.82
N LYS A 42 -11.81 -11.04 0.19
CA LYS A 42 -12.14 -10.08 1.24
C LYS A 42 -11.82 -10.62 2.63
N ARG A 43 -11.61 -9.71 3.57
CA ARG A 43 -11.47 -9.99 5.01
C ARG A 43 -12.22 -8.97 5.83
N THR A 44 -12.73 -9.39 6.98
CA THR A 44 -13.38 -8.51 7.93
C THR A 44 -12.36 -7.59 8.61
N LEU A 45 -12.66 -6.30 8.69
CA LEU A 45 -11.87 -5.33 9.43
C LEU A 45 -12.12 -5.49 10.94
N GLY A 46 -11.30 -6.30 11.61
CA GLY A 46 -11.43 -6.57 13.03
C GLY A 46 -12.86 -6.98 13.41
N LYS A 47 -13.41 -6.39 14.47
CA LYS A 47 -14.80 -6.62 14.93
C LYS A 47 -15.84 -5.69 14.32
N THR A 48 -15.48 -4.89 13.30
CA THR A 48 -16.39 -3.90 12.71
C THR A 48 -17.50 -4.53 11.86
N GLY A 49 -17.31 -5.78 11.42
CA GLY A 49 -18.20 -6.47 10.49
C GLY A 49 -18.08 -6.02 9.03
N VAL A 50 -17.21 -5.06 8.71
CA VAL A 50 -17.00 -4.58 7.34
C VAL A 50 -16.00 -5.45 6.60
N GLU A 51 -16.37 -5.97 5.45
CA GLU A 51 -15.47 -6.73 4.57
C GLU A 51 -14.70 -5.80 3.62
N LEU A 52 -13.38 -5.88 3.65
CA LEU A 52 -12.47 -5.14 2.78
C LEU A 52 -11.83 -6.08 1.76
N THR A 53 -11.60 -5.62 0.53
CA THR A 53 -10.71 -6.34 -0.38
C THR A 53 -9.31 -6.41 0.21
N ILE A 54 -8.64 -7.55 0.09
CA ILE A 54 -7.28 -7.74 0.66
C ILE A 54 -6.22 -6.82 0.03
N LEU A 55 -6.53 -6.24 -1.14
CA LEU A 55 -5.76 -5.20 -1.80
C LEU A 55 -6.45 -3.84 -1.59
N ASP A 56 -5.68 -2.88 -1.06
CA ASP A 56 -6.08 -1.49 -0.81
C ASP A 56 -5.26 -0.54 -1.69
N ALA A 57 -5.92 0.44 -2.31
CA ALA A 57 -5.31 1.41 -3.20
C ALA A 57 -4.79 2.64 -2.46
N GLY A 58 -3.50 2.67 -2.20
CA GLY A 58 -2.81 3.87 -1.74
C GLY A 58 -2.69 4.92 -2.85
N THR A 59 -3.05 6.16 -2.55
CA THR A 59 -3.12 7.25 -3.56
C THR A 59 -1.98 8.26 -3.49
N TRP A 60 -0.91 7.95 -2.73
CA TRP A 60 0.21 8.87 -2.55
C TRP A 60 0.97 9.13 -3.85
N ARG A 61 0.93 10.39 -4.33
CA ARG A 61 1.71 10.89 -5.49
C ARG A 61 1.59 10.01 -6.75
N ALA A 62 0.39 9.52 -7.06
CA ALA A 62 0.11 8.74 -8.26
C ALA A 62 -0.20 9.64 -9.47
N PRO A 63 0.65 9.71 -10.51
CA PRO A 63 0.35 10.45 -11.72
C PRO A 63 -0.87 9.86 -12.44
N GLY A 64 -1.79 10.70 -12.92
CA GLY A 64 -2.99 10.23 -13.62
C GLY A 64 -3.98 9.48 -12.73
N LEU A 65 -4.03 9.81 -11.43
CA LEU A 65 -4.87 9.16 -10.42
C LEU A 65 -6.32 8.98 -10.86
N ASP A 66 -6.93 9.97 -11.54
CA ASP A 66 -8.31 9.88 -12.05
C ASP A 66 -8.56 8.63 -12.92
N ARG A 67 -7.59 8.28 -13.79
CA ARG A 67 -7.67 7.07 -14.64
C ARG A 67 -7.41 5.80 -13.83
N LEU A 68 -6.48 5.86 -12.88
CA LEU A 68 -6.11 4.72 -12.04
C LEU A 68 -7.26 4.32 -11.11
N LEU A 69 -7.96 5.28 -10.50
CA LEU A 69 -9.12 5.03 -9.64
C LEU A 69 -10.22 4.26 -10.39
N ARG A 70 -10.54 4.68 -11.62
CA ARG A 70 -11.53 4.01 -12.47
C ARG A 70 -11.13 2.58 -12.81
N LEU A 71 -9.84 2.36 -13.11
CA LEU A 71 -9.33 1.02 -13.40
C LEU A 71 -9.34 0.13 -12.15
N LEU A 72 -8.87 0.65 -11.00
CA LEU A 72 -8.89 -0.07 -9.72
C LEU A 72 -10.30 -0.52 -9.36
N TYR A 73 -11.27 0.39 -9.44
CA TYR A 73 -12.68 0.09 -9.20
C TYR A 73 -13.22 -0.97 -10.19
N ALA A 74 -12.91 -0.83 -11.48
CA ALA A 74 -13.31 -1.81 -12.49
C ALA A 74 -12.66 -3.19 -12.28
N GLN A 75 -11.48 -3.25 -11.67
CA GLN A 75 -10.76 -4.49 -11.30
C GLN A 75 -11.18 -5.06 -9.94
N GLY A 76 -12.23 -4.51 -9.33
CA GLY A 76 -12.79 -5.05 -8.08
C GLY A 76 -12.16 -4.50 -6.81
N VAL A 77 -11.17 -3.60 -6.86
CA VAL A 77 -10.59 -2.98 -5.65
C VAL A 77 -11.65 -2.07 -5.01
N ARG A 78 -11.84 -2.20 -3.69
CA ARG A 78 -12.88 -1.46 -2.95
C ARG A 78 -12.38 -0.64 -1.77
N VAL A 79 -11.08 -0.64 -1.47
CA VAL A 79 -10.50 0.25 -0.47
C VAL A 79 -9.68 1.33 -1.18
N ILE A 80 -9.97 2.60 -0.88
CA ILE A 80 -9.26 3.76 -1.41
C ILE A 80 -8.65 4.52 -0.24
N ASP A 81 -7.32 4.55 -0.21
CA ASP A 81 -6.55 5.14 0.88
C ASP A 81 -5.87 6.45 0.45
N THR A 82 -6.22 7.52 1.15
CA THR A 82 -5.68 8.87 0.95
C THR A 82 -5.24 9.50 2.27
N ALA A 83 -4.71 10.73 2.20
CA ALA A 83 -4.42 11.59 3.32
C ALA A 83 -4.34 13.04 2.84
N LYS A 84 -4.56 14.01 3.74
CA LYS A 84 -4.39 15.44 3.44
C LYS A 84 -3.03 15.74 2.79
N SER A 85 -1.96 15.19 3.35
CA SER A 85 -0.60 15.41 2.89
C SER A 85 -0.28 14.79 1.52
N TYR A 86 -1.14 13.92 0.99
CA TYR A 86 -0.92 13.29 -0.32
C TYR A 86 -1.36 14.20 -1.48
N GLY A 87 -2.23 15.18 -1.23
CA GLY A 87 -2.81 16.04 -2.26
C GLY A 87 -3.75 15.32 -3.23
N SER A 88 -4.16 14.07 -2.93
CA SER A 88 -5.02 13.24 -3.78
C SER A 88 -6.52 13.40 -3.49
N GLU A 89 -6.91 13.96 -2.35
CA GLU A 89 -8.32 14.13 -1.96
C GLU A 89 -9.16 14.88 -3.01
N PRO A 90 -8.72 16.01 -3.59
CA PRO A 90 -9.51 16.72 -4.60
C PRO A 90 -9.75 15.90 -5.88
N ALA A 91 -8.80 15.03 -6.26
CA ALA A 91 -8.96 14.14 -7.42
C ALA A 91 -9.99 13.04 -7.15
N ILE A 92 -9.92 12.42 -5.96
CA ILE A 92 -10.93 11.45 -5.52
C ILE A 92 -12.31 12.13 -5.46
N GLY A 93 -12.40 13.35 -4.94
CA GLY A 93 -13.66 14.10 -4.91
C GLY A 93 -14.25 14.37 -6.30
N ARG A 94 -13.43 14.73 -7.29
CA ARG A 94 -13.90 14.86 -8.68
C ARG A 94 -14.40 13.52 -9.24
N TRP A 95 -13.70 12.43 -8.96
CA TRP A 95 -14.14 11.10 -9.38
C TRP A 95 -15.50 10.72 -8.78
N LEU A 96 -15.70 10.98 -7.48
CA LEU A 96 -16.97 10.72 -6.80
C LEU A 96 -18.11 11.62 -7.32
N GLN A 97 -17.85 12.87 -7.71
CA GLN A 97 -18.85 13.70 -8.36
C GLN A 97 -19.23 13.18 -9.76
N GLN A 98 -18.28 12.62 -10.48
CA GLN A 98 -18.50 12.05 -11.81
C GLN A 98 -19.17 10.66 -11.77
N MET A 99 -19.00 9.92 -10.67
CA MET A 99 -19.58 8.60 -10.44
C MET A 99 -20.12 8.46 -9.00
N PRO A 100 -21.20 9.17 -8.63
CA PRO A 100 -21.71 9.20 -7.26
C PRO A 100 -22.09 7.82 -6.69
N GLU A 101 -22.48 6.87 -7.54
CA GLU A 101 -22.81 5.50 -7.17
C GLU A 101 -21.62 4.76 -6.52
N VAL A 102 -20.39 5.06 -6.95
CA VAL A 102 -19.15 4.44 -6.45
C VAL A 102 -19.01 4.65 -4.95
N ARG A 103 -19.46 5.80 -4.41
CA ARG A 103 -19.22 6.15 -3.01
C ARG A 103 -19.77 5.09 -2.06
N LYS A 104 -20.91 4.47 -2.39
CA LYS A 104 -21.55 3.43 -1.55
C LYS A 104 -20.88 2.07 -1.67
N GLU A 105 -20.08 1.87 -2.72
CA GLU A 105 -19.39 0.60 -2.99
C GLU A 105 -17.97 0.56 -2.44
N ILE A 106 -17.34 1.73 -2.21
CA ILE A 106 -15.97 1.81 -1.71
C ILE A 106 -15.91 2.08 -0.21
N PHE A 107 -14.83 1.61 0.42
CA PHE A 107 -14.37 1.98 1.74
C PHE A 107 -13.32 3.08 1.61
N LEU A 108 -13.67 4.31 2.00
CA LEU A 108 -12.81 5.49 1.83
C LEU A 108 -12.08 5.82 3.13
N VAL A 109 -10.75 5.81 3.07
CA VAL A 109 -9.85 6.12 4.18
C VAL A 109 -9.16 7.45 3.93
N THR A 110 -9.16 8.34 4.91
CA THR A 110 -8.27 9.52 4.92
C THR A 110 -7.53 9.66 6.24
N LYS A 111 -6.58 10.60 6.30
CA LYS A 111 -5.71 10.86 7.45
C LYS A 111 -5.34 12.33 7.53
N ASP A 112 -5.08 12.79 8.74
CA ASP A 112 -4.53 14.12 9.01
C ASP A 112 -3.46 14.05 10.10
N HIS A 113 -2.64 15.10 10.20
CA HIS A 113 -1.61 15.26 11.23
C HIS A 113 -2.07 16.30 12.27
N PRO A 114 -2.90 15.90 13.26
CA PRO A 114 -3.33 16.79 14.32
C PRO A 114 -2.16 17.12 15.27
N ARG A 115 -2.19 18.29 15.93
CA ARG A 115 -1.25 18.59 17.03
C ARG A 115 -1.71 17.92 18.33
N GLU A 116 -3.02 17.85 18.50
CA GLU A 116 -3.70 17.18 19.61
C GLU A 116 -4.89 16.39 19.04
N PRO A 117 -5.29 15.24 19.60
CA PRO A 117 -6.35 14.41 19.03
C PRO A 117 -7.63 15.19 18.67
N ARG A 118 -8.03 16.16 19.49
CA ARG A 118 -9.22 17.01 19.27
C ARG A 118 -9.21 17.81 17.96
N ASP A 119 -8.04 18.09 17.38
CA ASP A 119 -7.92 18.79 16.10
C ASP A 119 -8.60 18.03 14.94
N LEU A 120 -8.77 16.70 15.08
CA LEU A 120 -9.48 15.89 14.09
C LEU A 120 -10.94 16.33 13.92
N LEU A 121 -11.59 16.82 14.99
CA LEU A 121 -13.00 17.26 14.95
C LEU A 121 -13.20 18.46 14.03
N ARG A 122 -12.23 19.37 13.97
CA ARG A 122 -12.25 20.49 13.01
C ARG A 122 -11.86 20.00 11.62
N SER A 123 -10.83 19.18 11.55
CA SER A 123 -10.20 18.82 10.27
C SER A 123 -11.06 17.91 9.40
N VAL A 124 -11.96 17.11 10.01
CA VAL A 124 -12.85 16.20 9.26
C VAL A 124 -13.72 16.93 8.23
N ASP A 125 -14.19 18.15 8.54
CA ASP A 125 -15.04 18.92 7.63
C ASP A 125 -14.30 19.40 6.38
N GLU A 126 -13.03 19.74 6.53
CA GLU A 126 -12.16 20.07 5.39
C GLU A 126 -11.94 18.84 4.50
N ARG A 127 -11.65 17.67 5.10
CA ARG A 127 -11.41 16.43 4.34
C ARG A 127 -12.67 16.02 3.56
N LEU A 128 -13.84 16.09 4.19
CA LEU A 128 -15.14 15.83 3.54
C LEU A 128 -15.39 16.80 2.37
N ALA A 129 -15.09 18.08 2.55
CA ALA A 129 -15.21 19.09 1.51
C ALA A 129 -14.26 18.85 0.33
N ASP A 130 -13.02 18.42 0.58
CA ASP A 130 -12.04 18.07 -0.45
C ASP A 130 -12.46 16.81 -1.21
N LEU A 131 -12.95 15.80 -0.48
CA LEU A 131 -13.41 14.51 -1.01
C LEU A 131 -14.82 14.53 -1.61
N LYS A 132 -15.56 15.64 -1.50
CA LYS A 132 -16.92 15.80 -2.03
C LYS A 132 -17.88 14.69 -1.56
N THR A 133 -17.79 14.32 -0.28
CA THR A 133 -18.66 13.31 0.37
C THR A 133 -19.09 13.80 1.75
N ASP A 134 -20.13 13.19 2.31
CA ASP A 134 -20.72 13.50 3.62
C ASP A 134 -20.22 12.60 4.77
N TYR A 135 -19.59 11.46 4.47
CA TYR A 135 -18.98 10.59 5.47
C TYR A 135 -17.66 9.98 5.00
N LEU A 136 -16.83 9.60 5.96
CA LEU A 136 -15.63 8.77 5.82
C LEU A 136 -15.89 7.40 6.42
N ASP A 137 -15.35 6.34 5.80
CA ASP A 137 -15.43 5.02 6.39
C ASP A 137 -14.39 4.88 7.51
N LEU A 138 -13.16 5.37 7.30
CA LEU A 138 -12.10 5.33 8.31
C LEU A 138 -11.29 6.63 8.30
N TYR A 139 -11.07 7.19 9.49
CA TYR A 139 -10.23 8.37 9.67
C TYR A 139 -9.07 8.07 10.62
N PHE A 140 -7.85 8.28 10.13
CA PHE A 140 -6.63 8.03 10.90
C PHE A 140 -5.95 9.30 11.37
N ILE A 141 -5.37 9.22 12.58
CA ILE A 141 -4.18 10.03 12.88
C ILE A 141 -3.03 9.55 12.01
N HIS A 142 -2.42 10.45 11.26
CA HIS A 142 -1.39 10.12 10.29
C HIS A 142 -0.01 10.01 10.98
N GLY A 143 0.57 8.81 10.96
CA GLY A 143 1.96 8.58 11.36
C GLY A 143 2.28 8.97 12.80
N LEU A 144 1.66 8.32 13.79
CA LEU A 144 1.99 8.54 15.21
C LEU A 144 3.50 8.36 15.43
N GLY A 145 4.12 9.38 16.02
CA GLY A 145 5.51 9.40 16.44
C GLY A 145 5.70 9.03 17.91
N GLY A 146 6.95 9.01 18.36
CA GLY A 146 7.31 8.67 19.73
C GLY A 146 6.67 9.56 20.81
N ASN A 147 6.46 10.85 20.53
CA ASN A 147 5.81 11.78 21.46
C ASN A 147 4.31 11.49 21.65
N GLU A 148 3.71 10.73 20.73
CA GLU A 148 2.29 10.37 20.75
C GLU A 148 2.08 8.90 21.14
N VAL A 149 3.10 8.24 21.72
CA VAL A 149 3.08 6.80 22.02
C VAL A 149 1.85 6.37 22.84
N ASP A 150 1.40 7.22 23.77
CA ASP A 150 0.28 6.94 24.67
C ASP A 150 -1.09 7.40 24.15
N TRP A 151 -1.14 8.08 23.00
CA TRP A 151 -2.41 8.54 22.43
C TRP A 151 -3.43 7.41 22.24
N PRO A 152 -3.06 6.19 21.76
CA PRO A 152 -4.00 5.08 21.59
C PRO A 152 -4.69 4.58 22.86
N LYS A 153 -4.23 4.99 24.06
CA LYS A 153 -4.89 4.72 25.35
C LYS A 153 -5.29 5.99 26.11
N SER A 154 -5.10 7.15 25.50
CA SER A 154 -5.41 8.44 26.12
C SER A 154 -6.92 8.68 26.19
N LYS A 155 -7.35 9.36 27.26
CA LYS A 155 -8.73 9.82 27.40
C LYS A 155 -9.14 10.77 26.28
N GLU A 156 -8.25 11.70 25.91
CA GLU A 156 -8.54 12.71 24.89
C GLU A 156 -8.77 12.11 23.51
N PHE A 157 -7.94 11.15 23.08
CA PHE A 157 -8.17 10.49 21.79
C PHE A 157 -9.43 9.64 21.80
N LYS A 158 -9.73 8.97 22.93
CA LYS A 158 -10.99 8.24 23.10
C LYS A 158 -12.21 9.15 22.93
N GLU A 159 -12.26 10.27 23.66
CA GLU A 159 -13.35 11.24 23.59
C GLU A 159 -13.49 11.84 22.18
N THR A 160 -12.37 12.12 21.52
CA THR A 160 -12.37 12.61 20.13
C THR A 160 -12.92 11.56 19.16
N ALA A 161 -12.48 10.30 19.27
CA ALA A 161 -12.96 9.21 18.43
C ALA A 161 -14.46 8.97 18.61
N GLU A 162 -14.95 9.01 19.85
CA GLU A 162 -16.38 8.89 20.16
C GLU A 162 -17.18 10.07 19.59
N ALA A 163 -16.69 11.30 19.70
CA ALA A 163 -17.33 12.48 19.14
C ALA A 163 -17.39 12.45 17.60
N LEU A 164 -16.31 12.04 16.93
CA LEU A 164 -16.28 11.84 15.48
C LEU A 164 -17.32 10.81 15.04
N LYS A 165 -17.36 9.65 15.71
CA LYS A 165 -18.34 8.59 15.41
C LYS A 165 -19.78 9.04 15.66
N LYS A 166 -20.04 9.72 16.78
CA LYS A 166 -21.36 10.26 17.14
C LYS A 166 -21.87 11.31 16.13
N SER A 167 -20.96 12.04 15.47
CA SER A 167 -21.35 13.03 14.46
C SER A 167 -21.91 12.41 13.17
N GLY A 168 -21.69 11.11 12.94
CA GLY A 168 -22.06 10.41 11.71
C GLY A 168 -21.12 10.66 10.52
N LYS A 169 -20.17 11.61 10.65
CA LYS A 169 -19.19 11.96 9.60
C LYS A 169 -18.10 10.92 9.41
N VAL A 170 -17.84 10.08 10.42
CA VAL A 170 -16.78 9.06 10.40
C VAL A 170 -17.32 7.79 11.01
N LYS A 171 -17.17 6.64 10.34
CA LYS A 171 -17.62 5.34 10.87
C LYS A 171 -16.62 4.73 11.84
N PHE A 172 -15.33 4.74 11.47
CA PHE A 172 -14.25 4.13 12.24
C PHE A 172 -13.07 5.11 12.43
N VAL A 173 -12.38 4.98 13.55
CA VAL A 173 -11.23 5.83 13.90
C VAL A 173 -10.04 4.98 14.28
N GLY A 174 -8.85 5.43 13.91
CA GLY A 174 -7.62 4.81 14.36
C GLY A 174 -6.39 5.65 14.09
N PHE A 175 -5.28 4.98 13.83
CA PHE A 175 -4.04 5.66 13.48
C PHE A 175 -3.21 4.86 12.49
N SER A 176 -2.25 5.54 11.88
CA SER A 176 -1.17 4.91 11.14
C SER A 176 0.16 5.12 11.85
N THR A 177 1.10 4.17 11.72
CA THR A 177 2.45 4.31 12.28
C THR A 177 3.52 3.59 11.49
N HIS A 178 4.70 4.19 11.44
CA HIS A 178 5.94 3.58 10.98
C HIS A 178 7.11 4.01 11.87
N ASP A 179 6.81 4.51 13.07
CA ASP A 179 7.79 5.01 14.03
C ASP A 179 8.52 3.83 14.71
N ALA A 180 9.67 4.11 15.33
CA ALA A 180 10.42 3.12 16.10
C ALA A 180 9.63 2.61 17.32
N THR A 181 8.71 3.40 17.86
CA THR A 181 7.85 3.05 18.99
C THR A 181 6.56 2.32 18.58
N ARG A 182 6.38 1.96 17.30
CA ARG A 182 5.13 1.35 16.79
C ARG A 182 4.65 0.13 17.58
N ALA A 183 5.55 -0.73 18.04
CA ALA A 183 5.19 -1.89 18.83
C ALA A 183 4.49 -1.48 20.14
N GLN A 184 4.96 -0.40 20.78
CA GLN A 184 4.33 0.14 21.98
C GLN A 184 3.02 0.86 21.67
N GLN A 185 2.97 1.66 20.60
CA GLN A 185 1.73 2.32 20.15
C GLN A 185 0.61 1.31 19.87
N ILE A 186 0.95 0.20 19.20
CA ILE A 186 0.00 -0.89 18.88
C ILE A 186 -0.45 -1.59 20.16
N ARG A 187 0.45 -1.93 21.11
CA ARG A 187 0.06 -2.48 22.41
C ARG A 187 -0.87 -1.53 23.18
N ASN A 188 -0.55 -0.24 23.20
CA ASN A 188 -1.36 0.79 23.84
C ASN A 188 -2.77 0.86 23.23
N ALA A 189 -2.93 0.59 21.93
CA ALA A 189 -4.25 0.54 21.29
C ALA A 189 -5.10 -0.63 21.83
N ALA A 190 -4.49 -1.80 22.01
CA ALA A 190 -5.15 -2.97 22.61
C ALA A 190 -5.57 -2.72 24.07
N GLU A 191 -4.76 -1.97 24.83
CA GLU A 191 -5.09 -1.52 26.19
C GLU A 191 -6.21 -0.47 26.21
N GLY A 192 -6.17 0.50 25.29
CA GLY A 192 -7.13 1.61 25.23
C GLY A 192 -8.54 1.20 24.82
N GLY A 193 -8.67 0.19 23.94
CA GLY A 193 -9.92 -0.48 23.64
C GLY A 193 -10.95 0.29 22.80
N PHE A 194 -10.59 1.47 22.26
CA PHE A 194 -11.49 2.30 21.43
C PHE A 194 -11.05 2.45 19.96
N VAL A 195 -9.82 2.05 19.63
CA VAL A 195 -9.25 2.11 18.28
C VAL A 195 -9.87 1.00 17.42
N ASP A 196 -10.42 1.36 16.26
CA ASP A 196 -11.12 0.44 15.37
C ASP A 196 -10.15 -0.27 14.39
N ALA A 197 -9.12 0.46 13.92
CA ALA A 197 -8.12 -0.06 13.00
C ALA A 197 -6.75 0.62 13.14
N ILE A 198 -5.69 -0.07 12.73
CA ILE A 198 -4.32 0.44 12.71
C ILE A 198 -3.69 0.14 11.35
N MET A 199 -3.13 1.18 10.71
CA MET A 199 -2.28 1.01 9.54
C MET A 199 -0.81 1.06 9.93
N LEU A 200 -0.02 0.04 9.62
CA LEU A 200 1.35 -0.08 10.13
C LEU A 200 2.38 -0.40 9.04
N GLN A 201 3.60 0.08 9.23
CA GLN A 201 4.73 -0.51 8.52
C GLN A 201 4.88 -1.98 8.98
N PHE A 202 4.80 -2.90 8.02
CA PHE A 202 4.74 -4.34 8.30
C PHE A 202 5.65 -5.14 7.37
N THR A 203 6.16 -6.26 7.89
CA THR A 203 6.94 -7.24 7.14
C THR A 203 6.46 -8.65 7.50
N PRO A 204 6.34 -9.60 6.54
CA PRO A 204 5.85 -10.96 6.84
C PRO A 204 6.91 -11.89 7.42
N TRP A 205 8.10 -11.38 7.74
CA TRP A 205 9.23 -12.13 8.31
C TRP A 205 9.58 -11.65 9.73
N LEU A 206 8.56 -11.27 10.50
CA LEU A 206 8.73 -10.98 11.93
C LEU A 206 9.05 -12.28 12.67
N GLU A 207 10.03 -12.19 13.57
CA GLU A 207 10.34 -13.29 14.49
C GLU A 207 9.21 -13.46 15.50
N LYS A 208 8.98 -14.71 15.94
CA LYS A 208 7.87 -15.06 16.85
C LYS A 208 7.87 -14.20 18.12
N ASP A 209 9.05 -13.98 18.69
CA ASP A 209 9.24 -13.24 19.94
C ASP A 209 9.44 -11.73 19.73
N ASP A 210 9.33 -11.23 18.50
CA ASP A 210 9.50 -9.81 18.22
C ASP A 210 8.43 -8.98 18.96
N PRO A 211 8.81 -7.85 19.61
CA PRO A 211 7.87 -6.99 20.31
C PRO A 211 6.72 -6.48 19.44
N LEU A 212 6.95 -6.25 18.14
CA LEU A 212 5.91 -5.90 17.19
C LEU A 212 4.96 -7.07 17.01
N ASN A 213 5.47 -8.28 16.78
CA ASN A 213 4.64 -9.46 16.57
C ASN A 213 3.67 -9.70 17.74
N ARG A 214 4.16 -9.61 18.98
CA ARG A 214 3.31 -9.69 20.20
C ARG A 214 2.26 -8.58 20.27
N ALA A 215 2.59 -7.39 19.77
CA ALA A 215 1.64 -6.27 19.72
C ALA A 215 0.52 -6.52 18.71
N LEU A 216 0.83 -7.15 17.57
CA LEU A 216 -0.15 -7.54 16.56
C LEU A 216 -1.13 -8.59 17.12
N ASP A 217 -0.62 -9.61 17.82
CA ASP A 217 -1.45 -10.62 18.49
C ASP A 217 -2.44 -9.95 19.46
N ALA A 218 -1.94 -9.06 20.33
CA ALA A 218 -2.78 -8.35 21.30
C ALA A 218 -3.89 -7.52 20.62
N CYS A 219 -3.60 -6.85 19.49
CA CYS A 219 -4.62 -6.10 18.75
C CYS A 219 -5.63 -7.00 18.05
N TYR A 220 -5.15 -8.08 17.42
CA TYR A 220 -5.97 -9.04 16.72
C TYR A 220 -6.97 -9.72 17.67
N GLU A 221 -6.52 -10.16 18.84
CA GLU A 221 -7.37 -10.74 19.90
C GLU A 221 -8.44 -9.76 20.41
N LYS A 222 -8.18 -8.44 20.37
CA LYS A 222 -9.16 -7.40 20.74
C LYS A 222 -10.10 -7.02 19.60
N GLY A 223 -9.94 -7.62 18.43
CA GLY A 223 -10.71 -7.33 17.23
C GLY A 223 -10.41 -5.97 16.61
N ILE A 224 -9.17 -5.47 16.74
CA ILE A 224 -8.70 -4.26 16.06
C ILE A 224 -8.24 -4.66 14.65
N GLY A 225 -8.74 -3.97 13.62
CA GLY A 225 -8.33 -4.25 12.24
C GLY A 225 -6.87 -3.83 11.97
N LEU A 226 -6.08 -4.67 11.32
CA LEU A 226 -4.69 -4.37 10.98
C LEU A 226 -4.54 -4.22 9.47
N ILE A 227 -3.94 -3.12 9.04
CA ILE A 227 -3.73 -2.77 7.62
C ILE A 227 -2.24 -2.61 7.36
N SER A 228 -1.68 -3.40 6.46
CA SER A 228 -0.26 -3.29 6.14
C SER A 228 0.02 -2.09 5.21
N MET A 229 1.12 -1.38 5.46
CA MET A 229 1.71 -0.38 4.55
C MET A 229 3.24 -0.52 4.54
N LYS A 230 3.92 0.16 3.60
CA LYS A 230 5.40 0.25 3.53
C LYS A 230 6.11 -1.12 3.60
N GLN A 231 5.55 -2.08 2.87
CA GLN A 231 5.81 -3.51 3.04
C GLN A 231 7.18 -3.96 2.55
N VAL A 232 7.61 -3.45 1.39
CA VAL A 232 8.98 -3.29 0.87
C VAL A 232 8.73 -2.57 -0.45
N ALA A 233 9.30 -1.40 -0.59
CA ALA A 233 9.17 -0.63 -1.81
C ALA A 233 10.55 -0.66 -2.44
N GLY A 234 10.76 -1.61 -3.34
CA GLY A 234 12.02 -1.76 -4.04
C GLY A 234 11.75 -2.68 -5.19
N THR A 235 12.23 -2.34 -6.38
CA THR A 235 12.45 -3.39 -7.38
C THR A 235 13.44 -4.35 -6.73
N PHE A 236 12.96 -5.54 -6.38
CA PHE A 236 13.81 -6.63 -5.94
C PHE A 236 14.81 -6.86 -7.07
N GLY A 237 16.06 -6.49 -6.80
CA GLY A 237 17.12 -6.45 -7.78
C GLY A 237 18.17 -5.39 -7.53
N GLY A 238 17.83 -4.32 -6.81
CA GLY A 238 18.79 -3.38 -6.23
C GLY A 238 20.03 -3.09 -7.08
N TYR A 239 21.17 -2.96 -6.42
CA TYR A 239 22.50 -2.79 -7.04
C TYR A 239 23.30 -4.08 -6.95
N VAL A 240 22.64 -5.20 -7.29
CA VAL A 240 23.30 -6.48 -7.40
C VAL A 240 23.98 -6.52 -8.77
N GLU A 241 25.29 -6.71 -8.78
CA GLU A 241 26.05 -6.91 -10.02
C GLU A 241 25.85 -8.37 -10.47
N GLY A 242 25.51 -8.60 -11.74
CA GLY A 242 25.35 -9.94 -12.30
C GLY A 242 24.05 -10.13 -13.10
N GLU A 243 23.49 -11.33 -12.99
CA GLU A 243 22.29 -11.81 -13.72
C GLU A 243 21.03 -10.98 -13.43
N ASP A 244 20.04 -11.09 -14.32
CA ASP A 244 18.71 -10.49 -14.16
C ASP A 244 18.11 -10.84 -12.78
N PRO A 245 17.86 -9.85 -11.91
CA PRO A 245 17.26 -10.06 -10.60
C PRO A 245 15.97 -10.88 -10.60
N LEU A 246 15.14 -10.75 -11.65
CA LEU A 246 13.90 -11.50 -11.74
C LEU A 246 14.16 -12.98 -12.01
N ALA A 247 15.12 -13.28 -12.89
CA ALA A 247 15.56 -14.65 -13.18
C ALA A 247 16.17 -15.31 -11.94
N GLU A 248 17.04 -14.58 -11.22
CA GLU A 248 17.62 -15.02 -9.95
C GLU A 248 16.55 -15.35 -8.91
N ALA A 249 15.57 -14.45 -8.76
CA ALA A 249 14.49 -14.65 -7.80
C ALA A 249 13.65 -15.89 -8.12
N LYS A 250 13.30 -16.07 -9.39
CA LYS A 250 12.52 -17.23 -9.85
C LYS A 250 13.29 -18.54 -9.68
N ARG A 251 14.62 -18.52 -9.85
CA ARG A 251 15.47 -19.70 -9.58
C ARG A 251 15.50 -20.07 -8.10
N ARG A 252 15.57 -19.08 -7.21
CA ARG A 252 15.62 -19.30 -5.75
C ARG A 252 14.27 -19.64 -5.12
N VAL A 253 13.18 -19.19 -5.73
CA VAL A 253 11.84 -19.26 -5.14
C VAL A 253 10.88 -19.88 -6.17
N PRO A 254 10.77 -21.22 -6.23
CA PRO A 254 10.08 -21.93 -7.31
C PRO A 254 8.63 -21.48 -7.56
N MET A 255 7.88 -21.12 -6.52
CA MET A 255 6.49 -20.67 -6.69
C MET A 255 6.39 -19.36 -7.49
N LEU A 256 7.42 -18.51 -7.50
CA LEU A 256 7.46 -17.33 -8.36
C LEU A 256 7.58 -17.72 -9.84
N ALA A 257 8.36 -18.76 -10.14
CA ALA A 257 8.50 -19.27 -11.50
C ALA A 257 7.18 -19.91 -11.97
N GLU A 258 6.60 -20.79 -11.14
CA GLU A 258 5.35 -21.50 -11.41
C GLU A 258 4.18 -20.55 -11.66
N LYS A 259 4.06 -19.50 -10.82
CA LYS A 259 2.98 -18.51 -10.92
C LYS A 259 3.30 -17.36 -11.88
N GLY A 260 4.52 -17.31 -12.41
CA GLY A 260 5.00 -16.19 -13.23
C GLY A 260 5.14 -14.87 -12.48
N PHE A 261 5.19 -14.89 -11.15
CA PHE A 261 5.20 -13.70 -10.30
C PHE A 261 6.55 -13.01 -10.21
N SER A 262 6.48 -11.69 -10.02
CA SER A 262 7.60 -10.90 -9.52
C SER A 262 7.81 -11.16 -8.02
N PRO A 263 8.99 -10.86 -7.48
CA PRO A 263 9.21 -10.97 -6.04
C PRO A 263 8.30 -10.03 -5.24
N TYR A 264 7.84 -8.92 -5.83
CA TYR A 264 6.85 -8.03 -5.21
C TYR A 264 5.48 -8.68 -5.07
N GLN A 265 5.00 -9.37 -6.11
CA GLN A 265 3.77 -10.16 -5.99
C GLN A 265 3.93 -11.29 -4.96
N GLY A 266 5.11 -11.93 -4.91
CA GLY A 266 5.45 -12.87 -3.84
C GLY A 266 5.36 -12.26 -2.45
N LEU A 267 5.86 -11.03 -2.26
CA LEU A 267 5.76 -10.32 -0.99
C LEU A 267 4.30 -10.09 -0.59
N LEU A 268 3.45 -9.68 -1.53
CA LEU A 268 2.02 -9.51 -1.25
C LEU A 268 1.38 -10.84 -0.79
N GLN A 269 1.69 -11.95 -1.45
CA GLN A 269 1.25 -13.30 -1.05
C GLN A 269 1.68 -13.63 0.39
N ALA A 270 2.94 -13.36 0.73
CA ALA A 270 3.46 -13.60 2.08
C ALA A 270 2.77 -12.73 3.15
N ILE A 271 2.40 -11.49 2.83
CA ILE A 271 1.70 -10.59 3.76
C ILE A 271 0.26 -11.03 3.96
N TRP A 272 -0.43 -11.38 2.88
CA TRP A 272 -1.77 -11.92 2.99
C TRP A 272 -1.79 -13.28 3.70
N SER A 273 -0.67 -13.99 3.76
CA SER A 273 -0.58 -15.25 4.52
C SER A 273 -0.69 -15.05 6.04
N ASP A 274 -0.45 -13.82 6.53
CA ASP A 274 -0.78 -13.44 7.89
C ASP A 274 -2.28 -13.10 7.98
N GLU A 275 -3.05 -13.95 8.67
CA GLU A 275 -4.50 -13.79 8.81
C GLU A 275 -4.89 -12.53 9.59
N ARG A 276 -3.97 -12.00 10.41
CA ARG A 276 -4.21 -10.81 11.22
C ARG A 276 -4.33 -9.56 10.36
N ILE A 277 -3.73 -9.57 9.16
CA ILE A 277 -3.77 -8.45 8.21
C ILE A 277 -5.07 -8.50 7.40
N THR A 278 -5.92 -7.50 7.58
CA THR A 278 -7.18 -7.35 6.86
C THR A 278 -6.96 -6.96 5.39
N THR A 279 -6.13 -5.94 5.15
CA THR A 279 -5.83 -5.45 3.81
C THR A 279 -4.42 -4.86 3.72
N THR A 280 -3.91 -4.74 2.49
CA THR A 280 -2.56 -4.31 2.18
C THR A 280 -2.63 -3.07 1.31
N CYS A 281 -2.25 -1.93 1.88
CA CYS A 281 -2.23 -0.65 1.20
C CYS A 281 -1.03 -0.54 0.26
N VAL A 282 -1.30 -0.48 -1.05
CA VAL A 282 -0.30 -0.44 -2.11
C VAL A 282 -0.52 0.76 -3.01
N SER A 283 0.53 1.56 -3.20
CA SER A 283 0.52 2.63 -4.23
C SER A 283 0.82 2.04 -5.61
N MET A 284 -0.20 1.95 -6.45
CA MET A 284 -0.10 1.49 -7.84
C MET A 284 -0.14 2.71 -8.77
N ARG A 285 0.94 2.94 -9.53
CA ARG A 285 1.18 4.18 -10.28
C ARG A 285 0.93 4.07 -11.78
N ASN A 286 0.69 2.87 -12.28
CA ASN A 286 0.40 2.61 -13.68
C ASN A 286 -0.53 1.40 -13.81
N THR A 287 -1.01 1.16 -15.03
CA THR A 287 -1.96 0.09 -15.32
C THR A 287 -1.38 -1.31 -15.13
N ASP A 288 -0.08 -1.47 -15.31
CA ASP A 288 0.56 -2.79 -15.23
C ASP A 288 0.69 -3.24 -13.77
N GLN A 289 1.10 -2.33 -12.87
CA GLN A 289 1.10 -2.58 -11.42
C GLN A 289 -0.30 -2.93 -10.91
N ILE A 290 -1.36 -2.29 -11.42
CA ILE A 290 -2.73 -2.63 -11.06
C ILE A 290 -3.04 -4.07 -11.48
N ARG A 291 -2.79 -4.41 -12.75
CA ARG A 291 -3.06 -5.76 -13.28
C ARG A 291 -2.26 -6.83 -12.55
N GLU A 292 -0.98 -6.60 -12.32
CA GLU A 292 -0.08 -7.54 -11.61
C GLU A 292 -0.56 -7.79 -10.18
N ASN A 293 -0.86 -6.74 -9.42
CA ASN A 293 -1.25 -6.87 -8.02
C ASN A 293 -2.67 -7.45 -7.87
N VAL A 294 -3.59 -7.12 -8.78
CA VAL A 294 -4.93 -7.73 -8.86
C VAL A 294 -4.82 -9.21 -9.20
N ALA A 295 -4.01 -9.58 -10.20
CA ALA A 295 -3.79 -10.98 -10.54
C ALA A 295 -3.20 -11.78 -9.35
N ALA A 296 -2.27 -11.19 -8.61
CA ALA A 296 -1.73 -11.79 -7.40
C ALA A 296 -2.82 -11.97 -6.33
N ALA A 297 -3.67 -10.97 -6.08
CA ALA A 297 -4.75 -11.08 -5.11
C ALA A 297 -5.79 -12.15 -5.49
N LEU A 298 -6.15 -12.26 -6.78
CA LEU A 298 -7.04 -13.30 -7.28
C LEU A 298 -6.44 -14.70 -7.12
N ASP A 299 -5.16 -14.86 -7.43
CA ASP A 299 -4.44 -16.11 -7.24
C ASP A 299 -4.36 -16.49 -5.75
N PHE A 300 -4.09 -15.55 -4.85
CA PHE A 300 -4.11 -15.79 -3.40
C PHE A 300 -5.48 -16.33 -2.95
N GLY A 301 -6.58 -15.79 -3.50
CA GLY A 301 -7.93 -16.30 -3.24
C GLY A 301 -8.16 -17.76 -3.63
N LYS A 302 -7.40 -18.26 -4.62
CA LYS A 302 -7.49 -19.63 -5.12
C LYS A 302 -6.54 -20.58 -4.40
N THR A 303 -5.32 -20.12 -4.11
CA THR A 303 -4.28 -21.00 -3.55
C THR A 303 -4.12 -20.90 -2.04
N GLY A 304 -4.67 -19.86 -1.42
CA GLY A 304 -4.56 -19.64 0.02
C GLY A 304 -3.16 -19.21 0.48
N PRO A 305 -2.90 -19.28 1.80
CA PRO A 305 -1.67 -18.78 2.42
C PRO A 305 -0.44 -19.61 2.03
N LEU A 306 0.71 -18.93 1.96
CA LEU A 306 2.01 -19.55 1.82
C LEU A 306 2.42 -20.25 3.12
N THR A 307 3.20 -21.33 2.98
CA THR A 307 3.85 -21.99 4.12
C THR A 307 5.01 -21.14 4.66
N LEU A 308 5.39 -21.36 5.94
CA LEU A 308 6.56 -20.69 6.53
C LEU A 308 7.85 -20.93 5.74
N SER A 309 8.03 -22.13 5.17
CA SER A 309 9.19 -22.43 4.33
C SER A 309 9.24 -21.55 3.07
N GLN A 310 8.10 -21.40 2.40
CA GLN A 310 7.98 -20.52 1.22
C GLN A 310 8.23 -19.05 1.57
N ILE A 311 7.69 -18.58 2.71
CA ILE A 311 7.92 -17.22 3.22
C ILE A 311 9.42 -17.00 3.51
N HIS A 312 10.10 -17.96 4.13
CA HIS A 312 11.55 -17.86 4.39
C HIS A 312 12.39 -17.89 3.11
N GLN A 313 12.04 -18.74 2.14
CA GLN A 313 12.71 -18.74 0.82
C GLN A 313 12.56 -17.39 0.11
N LEU A 314 11.36 -16.82 0.16
CA LEU A 314 11.10 -15.50 -0.40
C LEU A 314 11.92 -14.43 0.34
N ARG A 315 11.93 -14.43 1.68
CA ARG A 315 12.76 -13.52 2.49
C ARG A 315 14.22 -13.59 2.06
N ASP A 316 14.80 -14.78 2.00
CA ASP A 316 16.22 -14.97 1.72
C ASP A 316 16.58 -14.55 0.28
N SER A 317 15.68 -14.82 -0.66
CA SER A 317 15.78 -14.31 -2.04
C SER A 317 15.73 -12.78 -2.07
N CYS A 318 14.73 -12.16 -1.45
CA CYS A 318 14.60 -10.71 -1.35
C CYS A 318 15.85 -10.05 -0.75
N ARG A 319 16.42 -10.62 0.31
CA ARG A 319 17.66 -10.14 0.94
C ARG A 319 18.85 -10.25 -0.01
N SER A 320 18.94 -11.33 -0.79
CA SER A 320 20.01 -11.50 -1.78
C SER A 320 19.93 -10.50 -2.94
N LEU A 321 18.72 -10.06 -3.28
CA LEU A 321 18.44 -9.12 -4.37
C LEU A 321 18.62 -7.64 -3.98
N GLY A 322 19.17 -7.37 -2.79
CA GLY A 322 19.57 -6.02 -2.40
C GLY A 322 18.39 -5.06 -2.18
N MET A 323 17.53 -5.37 -1.22
CA MET A 323 16.48 -4.45 -0.77
C MET A 323 17.07 -3.08 -0.39
N THR A 324 16.30 -2.03 -0.66
CA THR A 324 16.64 -0.64 -0.34
C THR A 324 15.78 -0.04 0.77
N LEU A 325 14.70 -0.71 1.15
CA LEU A 325 13.77 -0.25 2.18
C LEU A 325 13.67 -1.28 3.31
N CYS A 326 13.77 -0.81 4.55
CA CYS A 326 13.46 -1.63 5.71
C CYS A 326 11.96 -1.51 6.05
N ALA A 327 11.26 -2.64 6.04
CA ALA A 327 9.85 -2.75 6.42
C ALA A 327 9.62 -3.06 7.92
N ASP A 328 10.69 -3.01 8.72
CA ASP A 328 10.68 -3.16 10.16
C ASP A 328 11.69 -2.19 10.81
N CYS A 329 11.65 -0.92 10.40
CA CYS A 329 12.64 0.07 10.83
C CYS A 329 12.37 0.59 12.24
N ASP A 330 13.20 0.26 13.22
CA ASP A 330 13.13 0.79 14.60
C ASP A 330 14.41 1.55 15.01
N GLY A 331 15.25 1.89 14.04
CA GLY A 331 16.52 2.57 14.24
C GLY A 331 17.63 1.70 14.85
N ARG A 332 17.43 0.37 15.05
CA ARG A 332 18.46 -0.51 15.63
C ARG A 332 19.77 -0.53 14.85
N CYS A 333 19.70 -0.32 13.54
CA CYS A 333 20.89 -0.21 12.68
C CYS A 333 21.75 1.02 13.01
N GLY A 334 21.15 2.20 13.20
CA GLY A 334 21.88 3.42 13.58
C GLY A 334 22.51 3.30 14.96
N ARG A 335 21.77 2.75 15.94
CA ARG A 335 22.28 2.47 17.29
C ARG A 335 23.47 1.50 17.26
N ALA A 336 23.33 0.38 16.53
CA ALA A 336 24.40 -0.61 16.41
C ALA A 336 25.65 -0.06 15.71
N ALA A 337 25.47 0.85 14.74
CA ALA A 337 26.57 1.50 14.04
C ALA A 337 27.18 2.70 14.77
N GLY A 338 26.62 3.10 15.91
CA GLY A 338 27.13 4.22 16.70
C GLY A 338 27.00 5.58 16.01
N THR A 339 25.94 5.80 15.22
CA THR A 339 25.75 7.02 14.43
C THR A 339 24.43 7.73 14.74
N ALA A 340 24.42 9.06 14.59
CA ALA A 340 23.22 9.89 14.60
C ALA A 340 22.47 9.86 13.25
N ALA A 341 23.11 9.36 12.19
CA ALA A 341 22.49 9.23 10.88
C ALA A 341 21.33 8.21 10.93
N PRO A 342 20.11 8.60 10.54
CA PRO A 342 18.97 7.69 10.53
C PRO A 342 19.06 6.77 9.30
N LEU A 343 19.91 5.74 9.37
CA LEU A 343 20.25 4.89 8.22
C LEU A 343 19.02 4.30 7.51
N GLY A 344 17.97 3.96 8.26
CA GLY A 344 16.69 3.50 7.71
C GLY A 344 15.97 4.57 6.89
N ASP A 345 16.02 5.84 7.31
CA ASP A 345 15.42 6.95 6.58
C ASP A 345 16.23 7.32 5.34
N LEU A 346 17.57 7.35 5.45
CA LEU A 346 18.45 7.59 4.31
C LEU A 346 18.18 6.58 3.17
N THR A 347 18.13 5.30 3.50
CA THR A 347 17.83 4.22 2.52
C THR A 347 16.38 4.27 2.03
N ARG A 348 15.44 4.72 2.86
CA ARG A 348 14.05 5.01 2.45
C ARG A 348 13.96 6.18 1.46
N TYR A 349 14.73 7.24 1.64
CA TYR A 349 14.74 8.36 0.70
C TYR A 349 15.35 7.95 -0.64
N LEU A 350 16.43 7.14 -0.62
CA LEU A 350 16.97 6.52 -1.83
C LEU A 350 15.91 5.68 -2.55
N THR A 351 15.13 4.91 -1.79
CA THR A 351 14.00 4.14 -2.33
C THR A 351 12.97 5.03 -3.02
N TYR A 352 12.64 6.17 -2.41
CA TYR A 352 11.71 7.13 -3.01
C TYR A 352 12.26 7.70 -4.33
N HIS A 353 13.55 8.00 -4.38
CA HIS A 353 14.20 8.52 -5.59
C HIS A 353 14.21 7.47 -6.72
N GLU A 354 14.73 6.28 -6.44
CA GLU A 354 15.03 5.28 -7.47
C GLU A 354 13.83 4.41 -7.85
N HIS A 355 13.11 3.90 -6.86
CA HIS A 355 12.05 2.92 -7.13
C HIS A 355 10.68 3.59 -7.29
N HIS A 356 10.42 4.65 -6.52
CA HIS A 356 9.17 5.40 -6.65
C HIS A 356 9.24 6.55 -7.63
N GLY A 357 10.43 6.92 -8.13
CA GLY A 357 10.58 8.07 -9.01
C GLY A 357 10.19 9.42 -8.37
N TYR A 358 10.04 9.47 -7.04
CA TYR A 358 9.72 10.67 -6.27
C TYR A 358 10.98 11.49 -6.00
N LYS A 359 11.74 11.80 -7.06
CA LYS A 359 13.09 12.37 -6.99
C LYS A 359 13.13 13.69 -6.22
N ALA A 360 12.22 14.61 -6.51
CA ALA A 360 12.15 15.91 -5.83
C ALA A 360 11.80 15.77 -4.35
N GLU A 361 10.88 14.85 -4.01
CA GLU A 361 10.48 14.61 -2.62
C GLU A 361 11.60 13.96 -1.82
N ALA A 362 12.32 13.00 -2.41
CA ALA A 362 13.46 12.35 -1.78
C ALA A 362 14.57 13.36 -1.41
N ARG A 363 14.90 14.28 -2.33
CA ARG A 363 15.86 15.37 -2.08
C ARG A 363 15.36 16.34 -1.01
N ARG A 364 14.07 16.71 -1.05
CA ARG A 364 13.45 17.58 -0.04
C ARG A 364 13.58 16.98 1.37
N LEU A 365 13.20 15.70 1.53
CA LEU A 365 13.29 14.99 2.82
C LEU A 365 14.74 14.83 3.29
N TYR A 366 15.69 14.62 2.38
CA TYR A 366 17.11 14.59 2.71
C TYR A 366 17.63 15.95 3.17
N ALA A 367 17.22 17.05 2.50
CA ALA A 367 17.62 18.41 2.84
C ALA A 367 17.06 18.91 4.18
N GLU A 368 15.98 18.31 4.69
CA GLU A 368 15.44 18.60 6.03
C GLU A 368 16.29 18.00 7.16
N LEU A 369 17.19 17.06 6.86
CA LEU A 369 18.09 16.47 7.84
C LEU A 369 19.20 17.44 8.23
N THR A 370 19.53 17.48 9.53
CA THR A 370 20.71 18.20 10.02
C THR A 370 22.01 17.61 9.45
N ASP A 371 23.11 18.37 9.47
CA ASP A 371 24.42 17.90 9.01
C ASP A 371 24.84 16.59 9.71
N ALA A 372 24.61 16.50 11.01
CA ALA A 372 24.89 15.29 11.80
C ALA A 372 24.02 14.09 11.41
N GLN A 373 22.77 14.33 10.94
CA GLN A 373 21.90 13.25 10.45
C GLN A 373 22.25 12.83 9.02
N ARG A 374 22.86 13.72 8.24
CA ARG A 374 23.36 13.40 6.90
C ARG A 374 24.71 12.68 6.94
N ASP A 375 25.52 12.95 7.97
CA ASP A 375 26.84 12.36 8.09
C ASP A 375 26.83 10.96 8.72
N TRP A 376 26.90 9.95 7.86
CA TRP A 376 27.06 8.55 8.25
C TRP A 376 28.54 8.11 8.26
N ARG A 377 29.49 9.00 7.93
CA ARG A 377 30.91 8.65 7.82
C ARG A 377 31.45 8.27 9.20
N GLY A 378 32.14 7.13 9.28
CA GLY A 378 32.64 6.57 10.54
C GLY A 378 31.66 5.63 11.26
N ALA A 379 30.43 5.45 10.76
CA ALA A 379 29.50 4.46 11.28
C ALA A 379 29.99 3.02 11.03
N ASP A 380 29.80 2.12 12.00
CA ASP A 380 30.06 0.67 11.82
C ASP A 380 28.93 0.05 10.97
N LEU A 381 29.10 0.12 9.65
CA LEU A 381 28.10 -0.35 8.68
C LEU A 381 27.89 -1.87 8.73
N ASP A 382 28.88 -2.64 9.18
CA ASP A 382 28.75 -4.08 9.36
C ASP A 382 27.89 -4.40 10.58
N ALA A 383 28.05 -3.68 11.68
CA ALA A 383 27.14 -3.75 12.82
C ALA A 383 25.73 -3.32 12.45
N ALA A 384 25.56 -2.22 11.70
CA ALA A 384 24.24 -1.82 11.18
C ALA A 384 23.59 -2.92 10.34
N ARG A 385 24.35 -3.56 9.43
CA ARG A 385 23.84 -4.63 8.57
C ARG A 385 23.41 -5.85 9.37
N ARG A 386 24.21 -6.29 10.35
CA ARG A 386 23.86 -7.42 11.24
C ARG A 386 22.62 -7.12 12.08
N ALA A 387 22.47 -5.88 12.55
CA ALA A 387 21.32 -5.47 13.33
C ALA A 387 20.05 -5.30 12.48
N CYS A 388 20.16 -5.06 11.17
CA CYS A 388 19.02 -4.81 10.31
C CYS A 388 18.18 -6.09 10.08
N PRO A 389 16.85 -6.07 10.35
CA PRO A 389 15.97 -7.24 10.12
C PRO A 389 15.98 -7.70 8.66
N ASN A 390 16.12 -6.75 7.74
CA ASN A 390 16.18 -6.97 6.31
C ASN A 390 17.61 -7.13 5.77
N GLY A 391 18.64 -6.98 6.62
CA GLY A 391 20.05 -7.13 6.22
C GLY A 391 20.50 -6.15 5.13
N LEU A 392 19.97 -4.92 5.13
CA LEU A 392 20.27 -3.91 4.12
C LEU A 392 21.77 -3.69 3.98
N ASN A 393 22.26 -3.58 2.74
CA ASN A 393 23.67 -3.37 2.46
C ASN A 393 24.01 -1.87 2.50
N PHE A 394 24.15 -1.32 3.71
CA PHE A 394 24.41 0.10 3.90
C PHE A 394 25.67 0.60 3.18
N THR A 395 26.73 -0.23 3.10
CA THR A 395 27.96 0.10 2.36
C THR A 395 27.71 0.36 0.87
N LYS A 396 26.73 -0.31 0.25
CA LYS A 396 26.35 -0.08 -1.15
C LYS A 396 25.30 1.02 -1.34
N LEU A 397 24.46 1.25 -0.32
CA LEU A 397 23.29 2.14 -0.41
C LEU A 397 23.63 3.58 -0.02
N LEU A 398 24.37 3.80 1.07
CA LEU A 398 24.65 5.13 1.60
C LEU A 398 25.50 6.01 0.66
N PRO A 399 26.50 5.51 -0.08
CA PRO A 399 27.18 6.32 -1.09
C PRO A 399 26.23 6.90 -2.15
N LYS A 400 25.17 6.17 -2.50
CA LYS A 400 24.17 6.65 -3.46
C LYS A 400 23.17 7.62 -2.86
N VAL A 401 22.95 7.55 -1.56
CA VAL A 401 22.21 8.59 -0.84
C VAL A 401 22.94 9.91 -1.02
N ASP A 402 24.26 9.94 -0.77
CA ASP A 402 25.08 11.13 -0.96
C ASP A 402 25.12 11.57 -2.43
N GLU A 403 25.26 10.64 -3.39
CA GLU A 403 25.33 10.97 -4.82
C GLU A 403 24.03 11.55 -5.39
N LEU A 404 22.88 10.96 -5.03
CA LEU A 404 21.60 11.24 -5.70
C LEU A 404 20.74 12.26 -4.95
N LEU A 405 20.89 12.36 -3.63
CA LEU A 405 20.02 13.17 -2.78
C LEU A 405 20.63 14.47 -2.27
N ALA A 406 21.97 14.58 -2.26
CA ALA A 406 22.67 15.77 -1.78
C ALA A 406 22.56 16.99 -2.70
#